data_AF-A0A9W9KH46-F1
#
_entry.id   AF-A0A9W9KH46-F1
#
_cell.length_a   1.000
_cell.length_b   1.000
_cell.length_c   1.000
_cell.angle_alpha   90.00
_cell.angle_beta   90.00
_cell.angle_gamma   90.00
#
_symmetry.space_group_name_H-M   'P 1'
#
loop_
_entity.id
_entity.type
_entity.pdbx_description
1 polymer ?
#
loop_
_entity_poly.entity_id
_entity_poly.type
_entity_poly.pdbx_seq_one_letter_code
_entity_poly.pdbx_strand_id
1 'polypeptide(L)'
;MNKPPLPKFNYTPFLTSLGLNSSPKSPKQWRTHPNANWVHTTKPPLFWEPLSTNPLDTKLANIKEALISGADPNEMDHEPDPRRSFGRPLHCTIHDNGDWLYMKDNIPVIELLLEYGADPRLSGPMVLPVSCWLGSPLEDAREMAEGGWGCEELFRCGFYREAYRVMKLVAVELDRMLFQVCSFDLWI
;
A
#
# COMPACT_ATOMS: atom_id res chain seq x y z
N MET A 1 -7.30 -5.78 -32.75
CA MET A 1 -7.77 -5.19 -31.48
C MET A 1 -6.67 -4.29 -30.95
N ASN A 2 -6.85 -2.97 -30.99
CA ASN A 2 -5.85 -2.03 -30.46
C ASN A 2 -5.94 -2.04 -28.93
N LYS A 3 -4.85 -2.42 -28.26
CA LYS A 3 -4.75 -2.28 -26.80
C LYS A 3 -4.82 -0.79 -26.44
N PRO A 4 -5.57 -0.40 -25.40
CA PRO A 4 -5.57 0.98 -24.93
C PRO A 4 -4.16 1.38 -24.47
N PRO A 5 -3.77 2.65 -24.66
CA PRO A 5 -2.49 3.15 -24.16
C PRO A 5 -2.44 3.00 -22.64
N LEU A 6 -1.29 2.55 -22.12
CA LEU A 6 -1.06 2.48 -20.67
C LEU A 6 -1.21 3.88 -20.06
N PRO A 7 -1.80 4.00 -18.86
CA PRO A 7 -1.81 5.27 -18.12
C PRO A 7 -0.38 5.77 -17.96
N LYS A 8 -0.15 7.03 -18.35
CA LYS A 8 1.13 7.71 -18.14
C LYS A 8 1.24 8.02 -16.66
N PHE A 9 1.82 7.10 -15.90
CA PHE A 9 2.26 7.40 -14.55
C PHE A 9 3.39 8.43 -14.67
N ASN A 10 3.15 9.64 -14.18
CA ASN A 10 4.21 10.64 -13.98
C ASN A 10 5.04 10.19 -12.77
N TYR A 11 5.81 9.12 -12.93
CA TYR A 11 6.91 8.82 -12.03
C TYR A 11 7.94 9.94 -12.21
N THR A 12 7.83 11.00 -11.41
CA THR A 12 8.96 11.89 -11.20
C THR A 12 10.03 11.05 -10.50
N PRO A 13 11.20 10.80 -11.13
CA PRO A 13 12.24 10.03 -10.48
C PRO A 13 12.63 10.77 -9.19
N PHE A 14 12.37 10.13 -8.06
CA PHE A 14 12.69 10.62 -6.71
C PHE A 14 14.20 10.71 -6.44
N LEU A 15 15.05 10.46 -7.45
CA LEU A 15 16.50 10.37 -7.34
C LEU A 15 17.24 11.71 -7.52
N THR A 16 16.56 12.83 -7.78
CA THR A 16 17.23 14.14 -7.94
C THR A 16 17.03 15.10 -6.75
N SER A 17 16.45 14.66 -5.62
CA SER A 17 16.36 15.51 -4.42
C SER A 17 16.78 14.83 -3.12
N LEU A 18 17.85 14.03 -3.13
CA LEU A 18 18.63 13.77 -1.91
C LEU A 18 19.47 15.01 -1.55
N GLY A 19 18.77 16.12 -1.30
CA GLY A 19 19.22 17.13 -0.36
C GLY A 19 18.98 16.61 1.04
N LEU A 20 19.85 15.70 1.50
CA LEU A 20 19.96 15.28 2.89
C LEU A 20 20.27 16.51 3.75
N ASN A 21 19.24 17.24 4.17
CA ASN A 21 19.26 18.23 5.24
C ASN A 21 17.82 18.60 5.61
N SER A 22 17.06 17.62 6.09
CA SER A 22 15.92 17.90 6.95
C SER A 22 16.02 16.99 8.16
N SER A 23 16.35 17.60 9.31
CA SER A 23 16.13 17.01 10.61
C SER A 23 14.76 16.31 10.64
N PRO A 24 14.63 15.14 11.29
CA PRO A 24 13.34 14.51 11.47
C PRO A 24 12.42 15.53 12.16
N LYS A 25 11.43 16.04 11.42
CA LYS A 25 10.38 16.87 12.01
C LYS A 25 9.70 15.98 13.06
N SER A 26 9.62 16.48 14.29
CA SER A 26 8.95 15.78 15.40
C SER A 26 7.61 15.19 14.94
N PRO A 27 7.24 13.96 15.35
CA PRO A 27 6.01 13.33 14.92
C PRO A 27 4.83 14.27 15.18
N LYS A 28 4.13 14.70 14.12
CA LYS A 28 2.83 15.34 14.31
C LYS A 28 1.94 14.32 15.00
N GLN A 29 1.41 14.65 16.18
CA GLN A 29 0.39 13.84 16.83
C GLN A 29 -0.84 13.79 15.91
N TRP A 30 -1.09 12.63 15.30
CA TRP A 30 -2.26 12.41 14.45
C TRP A 30 -3.54 12.42 15.30
N ARG A 31 -4.64 12.96 14.75
CA ARG A 31 -5.92 13.04 15.47
C ARG A 31 -6.41 11.63 15.82
N THR A 32 -6.91 11.47 17.04
CA THR A 32 -7.56 10.24 17.50
C THR A 32 -8.93 10.08 16.82
N HIS A 33 -9.21 8.92 16.26
CA HIS A 33 -10.52 8.64 15.66
C HIS A 33 -11.59 8.36 16.75
N PRO A 34 -12.81 8.93 16.65
CA PRO A 34 -13.80 8.88 17.73
C PRO A 34 -14.66 7.61 17.78
N ASN A 35 -14.61 6.75 16.76
CA ASN A 35 -15.46 5.56 16.67
C ASN A 35 -14.65 4.28 16.52
N ALA A 36 -14.30 3.68 17.66
CA ALA A 36 -14.23 2.25 17.95
C ALA A 36 -13.31 2.05 19.16
N ASN A 37 -13.57 1.03 19.99
CA ASN A 37 -12.85 0.70 21.21
C ASN A 37 -11.36 0.27 21.00
N TRP A 38 -10.74 0.65 19.89
CA TRP A 38 -9.32 0.49 19.59
C TRP A 38 -8.57 1.69 20.17
N VAL A 39 -8.08 1.51 21.39
CA VAL A 39 -7.28 2.49 22.13
C VAL A 39 -6.13 3.01 21.25
N HIS A 40 -6.18 4.31 20.93
CA HIS A 40 -5.11 5.21 20.51
C HIS A 40 -3.90 4.59 19.80
N THR A 41 -3.99 4.37 18.49
CA THR A 41 -2.77 4.28 17.69
C THR A 41 -2.47 5.64 17.09
N THR A 42 -1.32 6.20 17.45
CA THR A 42 -0.64 7.35 16.80
C THR A 42 -0.22 7.04 15.35
N LYS A 43 -0.88 6.08 14.69
CA LYS A 43 -0.56 5.66 13.33
C LYS A 43 -1.08 6.71 12.35
N PRO A 44 -0.29 7.05 11.32
CA PRO A 44 -0.76 7.95 10.29
C PRO A 44 -1.98 7.36 9.56
N PRO A 45 -2.83 8.19 8.95
CA PRO A 45 -4.02 7.78 8.18
C PRO A 45 -3.80 6.63 7.20
N LEU A 46 -2.58 6.47 6.67
CA LEU A 46 -2.20 5.43 5.72
C LEU A 46 -2.52 4.00 6.19
N PHE A 47 -2.51 3.73 7.50
CA PHE A 47 -2.73 2.38 8.02
C PHE A 47 -4.20 2.04 8.24
N TRP A 48 -5.02 3.01 8.63
CA TRP A 48 -6.38 2.75 9.11
C TRP A 48 -7.48 3.29 8.19
N GLU A 49 -7.21 4.27 7.34
CA GLU A 49 -8.19 4.73 6.35
C GLU A 49 -8.57 3.68 5.30
N PRO A 50 -7.64 2.84 4.78
CA PRO A 50 -8.03 1.75 3.89
C PRO A 50 -9.05 0.79 4.52
N LEU A 51 -8.96 0.61 5.84
CA LEU A 51 -9.79 -0.25 6.67
C LEU A 51 -11.04 0.46 7.21
N SER A 52 -11.16 1.78 7.04
CA SER A 52 -12.26 2.57 7.61
C SER A 52 -13.54 2.41 6.79
N THR A 53 -14.67 2.72 7.41
CA THR A 53 -15.97 2.82 6.75
C THR A 53 -16.21 4.20 6.13
N ASN A 54 -15.18 5.05 6.07
CA ASN A 54 -15.30 6.40 5.52
C ASN A 54 -15.59 6.32 4.00
N PRO A 55 -16.30 7.31 3.43
CA PRO A 55 -16.44 7.43 1.98
C PRO A 55 -15.08 7.48 1.29
N LEU A 56 -14.98 6.94 0.08
CA LEU A 56 -13.73 6.87 -0.68
C LEU A 56 -13.02 8.23 -0.81
N ASP A 57 -13.76 9.30 -1.10
CA ASP A 57 -13.19 10.65 -1.22
C ASP A 57 -12.55 11.12 0.09
N THR A 58 -13.13 10.77 1.24
CA THR A 58 -12.58 11.07 2.56
C THR A 58 -11.32 10.26 2.83
N LYS A 59 -11.31 8.95 2.49
CA LYS A 59 -10.11 8.10 2.60
C LYS A 59 -8.95 8.70 1.80
N LEU A 60 -9.21 9.03 0.53
CA LEU A 60 -8.20 9.60 -0.37
C LEU A 60 -7.68 10.95 0.14
N ALA A 61 -8.56 11.84 0.61
CA ALA A 61 -8.16 13.13 1.15
C ALA A 61 -7.24 12.98 2.38
N ASN A 62 -7.60 12.10 3.32
CA ASN A 62 -6.84 11.91 4.55
C ASN A 62 -5.49 11.22 4.31
N ILE A 63 -5.45 10.21 3.44
CA ILE A 63 -4.21 9.54 3.04
C ILE A 63 -3.28 10.52 2.31
N LYS A 64 -3.83 11.30 1.37
CA LYS A 64 -3.07 12.31 0.63
C LYS A 64 -2.49 13.40 1.54
N GLU A 65 -3.27 13.88 2.51
CA GLU A 65 -2.79 14.87 3.50
C GLU A 65 -1.63 14.31 4.34
N ALA A 66 -1.72 13.04 4.75
CA ALA A 66 -0.67 12.38 5.50
C ALA A 66 0.63 12.23 4.68
N LEU A 67 0.50 11.79 3.42
CA LEU A 67 1.63 11.69 2.47
C LEU A 67 2.28 13.06 2.22
N ILE A 68 1.49 14.10 1.97
CA ILE A 68 1.98 15.49 1.82
C ILE A 68 2.68 15.98 3.09
N SER A 69 2.22 15.54 4.25
CA SER A 69 2.84 15.86 5.55
C SER A 69 4.14 15.09 5.82
N GLY A 70 4.55 14.18 4.93
CA GLY A 70 5.79 13.43 5.01
C GLY A 70 5.68 12.06 5.67
N ALA A 71 4.46 11.51 5.77
CA ALA A 71 4.32 10.10 6.17
C ALA A 71 4.91 9.18 5.08
N ASP A 72 5.64 8.15 5.50
CA ASP A 72 6.31 7.23 4.58
C ASP A 72 5.30 6.15 4.09
N PRO A 73 5.01 6.06 2.79
CA PRO A 73 4.10 5.04 2.25
C PRO A 73 4.64 3.61 2.41
N ASN A 74 5.92 3.46 2.74
CA ASN A 74 6.57 2.19 3.05
C ASN A 74 6.77 1.98 4.55
N GLU A 75 6.27 2.83 5.44
CA GLU A 75 6.46 2.65 6.88
C GLU A 75 5.95 1.27 7.33
N MET A 76 6.74 0.56 8.14
CA MET A 76 6.33 -0.71 8.73
C MET A 76 5.51 -0.44 10.00
N ASP A 77 4.38 -1.10 10.15
CA ASP A 77 3.60 -1.09 11.38
C ASP A 77 4.33 -1.84 12.50
N HIS A 78 4.86 -1.08 13.45
CA HIS A 78 5.61 -1.59 14.60
C HIS A 78 4.74 -1.99 15.81
N GLU A 79 3.44 -2.17 15.62
CA GLU A 79 2.54 -2.67 16.66
C GLU A 79 3.04 -4.00 17.27
N PRO A 80 3.34 -4.04 18.59
CA PRO A 80 3.88 -5.23 19.23
C PRO A 80 2.91 -6.41 19.25
N ASP A 81 1.60 -6.15 19.30
CA ASP A 81 0.60 -7.21 19.18
C ASP A 81 0.43 -7.57 17.70
N PRO A 82 0.87 -8.76 17.25
CA PRO A 82 0.80 -9.10 15.85
C PRO A 82 -0.63 -9.23 15.31
N ARG A 83 -1.62 -9.42 16.19
CA ARG A 83 -3.04 -9.40 15.80
C ARG A 83 -3.53 -8.01 15.41
N ARG A 84 -2.72 -6.99 15.66
CA ARG A 84 -2.98 -5.57 15.42
C ARG A 84 -1.95 -4.92 14.50
N SER A 85 -0.95 -5.68 14.05
CA SER A 85 0.01 -5.23 13.06
C SER A 85 -0.55 -5.45 11.66
N PHE A 86 -0.66 -4.38 10.89
CA PHE A 86 -1.22 -4.42 9.53
C PHE A 86 -0.15 -4.48 8.44
N GLY A 87 1.11 -4.60 8.82
CA GLY A 87 2.24 -4.55 7.90
C GLY A 87 2.51 -3.15 7.38
N ARG A 88 2.57 -2.97 6.06
CA ARG A 88 2.80 -1.65 5.43
C ARG A 88 1.47 -1.07 4.92
N PRO A 89 1.39 0.23 4.62
CA PRO A 89 0.16 0.84 4.09
C PRO A 89 -0.52 0.07 2.94
N LEU A 90 0.26 -0.50 2.01
CA LEU A 90 -0.31 -1.32 0.92
C LEU A 90 -0.94 -2.63 1.41
N HIS A 91 -0.40 -3.29 2.44
CA HIS A 91 -1.03 -4.47 3.06
C HIS A 91 -2.43 -4.13 3.59
N CYS A 92 -2.60 -2.94 4.19
CA CYS A 92 -3.90 -2.48 4.70
C CYS A 92 -4.98 -2.36 3.61
N THR A 93 -4.60 -2.12 2.35
CA THR A 93 -5.56 -1.90 1.26
C THR A 93 -6.23 -3.16 0.74
N ILE A 94 -5.57 -4.30 0.92
CA ILE A 94 -6.01 -5.61 0.41
C ILE A 94 -6.49 -6.55 1.52
N HIS A 95 -6.50 -6.08 2.77
CA HIS A 95 -6.87 -6.89 3.92
C HIS A 95 -8.35 -6.74 4.28
N ASP A 96 -9.09 -7.86 4.20
CA ASP A 96 -10.48 -7.93 4.63
C ASP A 96 -10.54 -8.10 6.15
N ASN A 97 -10.68 -7.00 6.89
CA ASN A 97 -10.95 -7.02 8.34
C ASN A 97 -12.40 -7.43 8.68
N GLY A 98 -13.04 -8.21 7.81
CA GLY A 98 -14.43 -8.64 7.94
C GLY A 98 -15.45 -7.65 7.37
N ASP A 99 -15.00 -6.66 6.58
CA ASP A 99 -15.87 -5.68 5.95
C ASP A 99 -15.46 -5.38 4.49
N TRP A 100 -15.58 -6.43 3.68
CA TRP A 100 -15.43 -6.39 2.24
C TRP A 100 -16.14 -5.21 1.55
N LEU A 101 -17.29 -4.76 2.09
CA LEU A 101 -18.12 -3.75 1.44
C LEU A 101 -17.37 -2.44 1.22
N TYR A 102 -16.46 -2.08 2.13
CA TYR A 102 -15.64 -0.88 2.03
C TYR A 102 -14.28 -1.11 1.37
N MET A 103 -13.78 -2.35 1.43
CA MET A 103 -12.46 -2.70 0.87
C MET A 103 -12.49 -2.76 -0.66
N LYS A 104 -13.60 -3.22 -1.26
CA LYS A 104 -13.73 -3.37 -2.72
C LYS A 104 -13.47 -2.06 -3.50
N ASP A 105 -13.63 -0.92 -2.83
CA ASP A 105 -13.46 0.42 -3.40
C ASP A 105 -12.04 0.97 -3.17
N ASN A 106 -11.09 0.18 -2.65
CA ASN A 106 -9.73 0.63 -2.32
C ASN A 106 -8.76 0.68 -3.51
N ILE A 107 -9.17 0.34 -4.75
CA ILE A 107 -8.27 0.44 -5.91
C ILE A 107 -7.65 1.85 -6.05
N PRO A 108 -8.41 2.96 -5.94
CA PRO A 108 -7.84 4.29 -6.00
C PRO A 108 -6.91 4.62 -4.82
N VAL A 109 -7.09 3.96 -3.67
CA VAL A 109 -6.17 4.09 -2.53
C VAL A 109 -4.83 3.40 -2.83
N ILE A 110 -4.86 2.22 -3.45
CA ILE A 110 -3.67 1.52 -3.93
C ILE A 110 -2.91 2.38 -4.92
N GLU A 111 -3.61 2.92 -5.93
CA GLU A 111 -3.00 3.80 -6.94
C GLU A 111 -2.37 5.04 -6.30
N LEU A 112 -3.06 5.70 -5.36
CA LEU A 112 -2.52 6.85 -4.63
C LEU A 112 -1.24 6.50 -3.85
N LEU A 113 -1.20 5.38 -3.13
CA LEU A 113 -0.01 4.95 -2.40
C LEU A 113 1.16 4.67 -3.35
N LEU A 114 0.89 3.98 -4.47
CA LEU A 114 1.89 3.69 -5.50
C LEU A 114 2.43 4.96 -6.17
N GLU A 115 1.58 5.95 -6.44
CA GLU A 115 1.97 7.27 -6.96
C GLU A 115 2.95 8.01 -6.04
N TYR A 116 2.82 7.81 -4.72
CA TYR A 116 3.70 8.39 -3.72
C TYR A 116 4.93 7.51 -3.39
N GLY A 117 5.15 6.42 -4.12
CA GLY A 117 6.35 5.59 -3.99
C GLY A 117 6.21 4.43 -3.02
N ALA A 118 4.99 3.98 -2.71
CA ALA A 118 4.80 2.69 -2.07
C ALA A 118 5.39 1.57 -2.95
N ASP A 119 6.22 0.71 -2.38
CA ASP A 119 6.82 -0.42 -3.06
C ASP A 119 6.00 -1.70 -2.78
N PRO A 120 5.26 -2.22 -3.76
CA PRO A 120 4.40 -3.37 -3.57
C PRO A 120 5.15 -4.69 -3.41
N ARG A 121 6.49 -4.70 -3.56
CA ARG A 121 7.36 -5.87 -3.40
C ARG A 121 7.84 -6.04 -1.96
N LEU A 122 7.67 -5.03 -1.10
CA LEU A 122 8.13 -5.11 0.27
C LEU A 122 7.25 -6.05 1.10
N SER A 123 7.90 -7.01 1.76
CA SER A 123 7.22 -7.93 2.67
C SER A 123 6.69 -7.23 3.92
N GLY A 124 5.67 -7.85 4.51
CA GLY A 124 5.13 -7.49 5.82
C GLY A 124 6.01 -8.02 6.98
N PRO A 125 5.61 -7.74 8.22
CA PRO A 125 6.29 -8.25 9.40
C PRO A 125 6.06 -9.75 9.47
N MET A 126 7.15 -10.51 9.62
CA MET A 126 7.09 -11.95 9.81
C MET A 126 6.43 -12.25 11.16
N VAL A 127 5.16 -12.66 11.16
CA VAL A 127 4.52 -13.15 12.39
C VAL A 127 4.13 -14.62 12.28
N LEU A 128 4.69 -15.41 13.20
CA LEU A 128 4.33 -16.80 13.52
C LEU A 128 2.87 -16.95 14.02
N PRO A 129 2.31 -18.18 14.09
CA PRO A 129 2.04 -19.11 13.01
C PRO A 129 0.59 -18.97 12.48
N VAL A 130 -0.10 -17.85 12.74
CA VAL A 130 -1.56 -17.73 12.55
C VAL A 130 -2.00 -16.71 11.51
N SER A 131 -1.07 -15.94 10.93
CA SER A 131 -1.38 -14.93 9.90
C SER A 131 -0.78 -15.33 8.56
N CYS A 132 -1.62 -15.38 7.54
CA CYS A 132 -1.37 -15.87 6.18
C CYS A 132 -0.40 -15.00 5.35
N TRP A 133 0.30 -14.05 5.96
CA TRP A 133 0.85 -12.88 5.26
C TRP A 133 2.35 -12.74 5.50
N LEU A 134 3.10 -13.73 5.02
CA LEU A 134 4.57 -13.64 4.93
C LEU A 134 5.02 -12.86 3.68
N GLY A 135 4.09 -12.63 2.75
CA GLY A 135 4.36 -12.06 1.43
C GLY A 135 4.38 -10.55 1.36
N SER A 136 4.71 -10.09 0.17
CA SER A 136 4.48 -8.72 -0.25
C SER A 136 3.01 -8.49 -0.64
N PRO A 137 2.48 -7.26 -0.60
CA PRO A 137 1.11 -6.97 -1.04
C PRO A 137 0.84 -7.45 -2.47
N LEU A 138 1.87 -7.42 -3.33
CA LEU A 138 1.81 -7.94 -4.69
C LEU A 138 1.58 -9.46 -4.74
N GLU A 139 2.32 -10.22 -3.92
CA GLU A 139 2.19 -11.68 -3.85
C GLU A 139 0.85 -12.08 -3.25
N ASP A 140 0.44 -11.40 -2.17
CA ASP A 140 -0.85 -11.62 -1.53
C ASP A 140 -1.99 -11.33 -2.53
N ALA A 141 -1.96 -10.19 -3.23
CA ALA A 141 -2.96 -9.88 -4.25
C ALA A 141 -2.97 -10.91 -5.40
N ARG A 142 -1.82 -11.47 -5.79
CA ARG A 142 -1.74 -12.55 -6.78
C ARG A 142 -2.42 -13.81 -6.28
N GLU A 143 -2.04 -14.26 -5.08
CA GLU A 143 -2.60 -15.47 -4.47
C GLU A 143 -4.12 -15.36 -4.34
N MET A 144 -4.59 -14.20 -3.87
CA MET A 144 -6.02 -13.91 -3.75
C MET A 144 -6.70 -13.73 -5.12
N ALA A 145 -5.99 -13.39 -6.19
CA ALA A 145 -6.55 -13.33 -7.54
C ALA A 145 -6.64 -14.71 -8.23
N GLU A 146 -5.72 -15.61 -7.90
CA GLU A 146 -5.56 -16.96 -8.46
C GLU A 146 -6.27 -18.04 -7.64
N GLY A 147 -6.56 -17.76 -6.36
CA GLY A 147 -7.18 -18.68 -5.42
C GLY A 147 -8.51 -19.25 -5.91
N GLY A 148 -8.73 -20.53 -5.58
CA GLY A 148 -9.98 -21.24 -5.83
C GLY A 148 -11.05 -20.85 -4.83
N TRP A 149 -11.52 -19.60 -4.90
CA TRP A 149 -12.59 -19.11 -4.05
C TRP A 149 -13.91 -19.82 -4.36
N GLY A 150 -14.76 -19.98 -3.34
CA GLY A 150 -16.12 -20.47 -3.54
C GLY A 150 -16.91 -19.55 -4.48
N CYS A 151 -18.01 -20.04 -5.04
CA CYS A 151 -18.87 -19.26 -5.94
C CYS A 151 -19.38 -17.93 -5.33
N GLU A 152 -19.48 -17.83 -4.00
CA GLU A 152 -19.87 -16.61 -3.29
C GLU A 152 -18.77 -15.54 -3.22
N GLU A 153 -17.53 -15.86 -3.59
CA GLU A 153 -16.38 -14.96 -3.46
C GLU A 153 -15.82 -14.52 -4.82
N LEU A 154 -16.47 -14.89 -5.93
CA LEU A 154 -16.06 -14.52 -7.28
C LEU A 154 -15.99 -13.00 -7.51
N PHE A 155 -16.82 -12.22 -6.82
CA PHE A 155 -16.73 -10.76 -6.88
C PHE A 155 -15.44 -10.24 -6.23
N ARG A 156 -14.88 -10.95 -5.25
CA ARG A 156 -13.61 -10.60 -4.59
C ARG A 156 -12.44 -10.76 -5.55
N CYS A 157 -12.50 -11.77 -6.42
CA CYS A 157 -11.49 -12.01 -7.45
C CYS A 157 -11.30 -10.79 -8.38
N GLY A 158 -12.38 -10.05 -8.68
CA GLY A 158 -12.29 -8.87 -9.55
C GLY A 158 -11.39 -7.79 -8.97
N PHE A 159 -11.58 -7.47 -7.69
CA PHE A 159 -10.73 -6.54 -6.95
C PHE A 159 -9.27 -7.02 -6.88
N TYR A 160 -9.03 -8.26 -6.43
CA TYR A 160 -7.65 -8.74 -6.25
C TYR A 160 -6.90 -8.83 -7.57
N ARG A 161 -7.58 -9.20 -8.68
CA ARG A 161 -6.98 -9.14 -10.02
C ARG A 161 -6.57 -7.73 -10.41
N GLU A 162 -7.41 -6.75 -10.11
CA GLU A 162 -7.11 -5.36 -10.44
C GLU A 162 -6.01 -4.79 -9.55
N ALA A 163 -6.06 -5.06 -8.24
CA ALA A 163 -5.00 -4.73 -7.28
C ALA A 163 -3.66 -5.33 -7.72
N TYR A 164 -3.63 -6.64 -8.05
CA TYR A 164 -2.46 -7.31 -8.57
C TYR A 164 -1.97 -6.66 -9.87
N ARG A 165 -2.87 -6.34 -10.80
CA ARG A 165 -2.53 -5.70 -12.07
C ARG A 165 -1.82 -4.37 -11.85
N VAL A 166 -2.35 -3.48 -11.01
CA VAL A 166 -1.75 -2.15 -10.78
C VAL A 166 -0.42 -2.25 -10.03
N MET A 167 -0.34 -3.07 -8.99
CA MET A 167 0.90 -3.29 -8.24
C MET A 167 1.99 -3.92 -9.11
N LYS A 168 1.64 -4.88 -9.96
CA LYS A 168 2.59 -5.55 -10.87
C LYS A 168 3.21 -4.59 -11.87
N LEU A 169 2.42 -3.65 -12.40
CA LEU A 169 2.93 -2.64 -13.33
C LEU A 169 4.01 -1.79 -12.67
N VAL A 170 3.78 -1.36 -11.43
CA VAL A 170 4.75 -0.56 -10.67
C VAL A 170 5.98 -1.40 -10.29
N ALA A 171 5.80 -2.64 -9.84
CA ALA A 171 6.91 -3.54 -9.53
C ALA A 171 7.84 -3.75 -10.72
N VAL A 172 7.29 -3.99 -11.92
CA VAL A 172 8.07 -4.16 -13.16
C VAL A 172 8.86 -2.88 -13.50
N GLU A 173 8.25 -1.70 -13.30
CA GLU A 173 8.95 -0.44 -13.55
C GLU A 173 10.07 -0.22 -12.53
N LEU A 174 9.85 -0.52 -11.25
CA LEU A 174 10.90 -0.45 -10.23
C LEU A 174 12.07 -1.41 -10.54
N ASP A 175 11.78 -2.64 -10.96
CA ASP A 175 12.81 -3.61 -11.38
C ASP A 175 13.63 -3.09 -12.58
N ARG A 176 12.95 -2.45 -13.54
CA ARG A 176 13.61 -1.85 -14.71
C ARG A 176 14.52 -0.69 -14.31
N MET A 177 14.09 0.17 -13.39
CA MET A 177 14.88 1.30 -12.90
C MET A 177 16.14 0.81 -12.18
N LEU A 178 16.03 -0.22 -11.34
CA LEU A 178 17.19 -0.84 -10.67
C LEU A 178 18.22 -1.38 -11.67
N PHE A 179 17.75 -2.02 -12.76
CA PHE A 179 18.63 -2.57 -13.78
C PHE A 179 19.41 -1.49 -14.55
N GLN A 180 18.80 -0.32 -14.79
CA GLN A 180 19.47 0.78 -15.49
C GLN A 180 20.57 1.41 -14.64
N VAL A 181 20.34 1.60 -13.34
CA VAL A 181 21.33 2.18 -12.42
C VAL A 181 22.59 1.29 -12.36
N CYS A 182 22.44 -0.02 -12.18
CA CYS A 182 23.56 -0.95 -12.10
C CYS A 182 24.38 -1.07 -13.40
N SER A 183 23.81 -0.72 -14.56
CA SER A 183 24.53 -0.80 -15.85
C SER A 183 25.46 0.40 -16.10
N PHE A 184 25.28 1.53 -15.41
CA PHE A 184 26.15 2.71 -15.56
C PHE A 184 27.38 2.65 -14.65
N ASP A 185 27.31 1.99 -13.50
CA ASP A 185 28.42 1.87 -12.54
C ASP A 185 29.50 0.85 -12.96
N LEU A 186 29.30 0.12 -14.06
CA LEU A 186 30.26 -0.85 -14.61
C LEU A 186 31.19 -0.23 -15.68
N TRP A 187 31.09 1.08 -15.94
CA TRP A 187 31.85 1.78 -17.00
C TRP A 187 32.60 3.04 -16.52
N ILE A 188 32.86 3.18 -15.22
CA ILE A 188 33.71 4.23 -14.63
C ILE A 188 34.87 3.57 -13.89
#